data_AF-A0A9Q1BCS2-F1
#
_entry.id   AF-A0A9Q1BCS2-F1
#
_cell.length_a   1.000
_cell.length_b   1.000
_cell.length_c   1.000
_cell.angle_alpha   90.00
_cell.angle_beta   90.00
_cell.angle_gamma   90.00
#
_symmetry.space_group_name_H-M   'P 1'
#
loop_
_entity.id
_entity.type
_entity.pdbx_description
1 polymer ?
#
loop_
_entity_poly.entity_id
_entity_poly.type
_entity_poly.pdbx_seq_one_letter_code
_entity_poly.pdbx_strand_id
1 'polypeptide(L)'
;MAQPQQRLRVTDFLPTRFCGDKIDHDLCTAHFYTFVDYLEAHDLHEPADEAALHNVVQLFKRSLQGSARLWIEGKVFETLQDLQTSFINRFSPSYSQFAHVAQFESITYTRGESAEQHLSKISQLAQIIGYGEDQVRDKFLSTLPPKCRTAVLMSTPDNNLETIVSRTQCFFDLQNEKASRELSFSSQEVNPAPNAAIYDEIAQLKGQLETLNMSLGYYTHSTPSRNRSQSPSVNKGDESRDRPTSRSQNRWDNSSRYYRRKIFCDYCLYPGHTWRQCRKRQRDLEERQRQRGEDPKSERANPPNRDQGISQDFWKGRVFSALLTPLPT
;
A
#
# COMPACT_ATOMS: atom_id res chain seq x y z
N MET A 1 37.92 -50.86 -17.25
CA MET A 1 37.99 -49.86 -18.33
C MET A 1 37.19 -48.65 -17.88
N ALA A 2 37.85 -47.57 -17.46
CA ALA A 2 37.17 -46.34 -17.04
C ALA A 2 36.68 -45.61 -18.30
N GLN A 3 35.38 -45.30 -18.38
CA GLN A 3 34.87 -44.48 -19.48
C GLN A 3 35.51 -43.08 -19.41
N PRO A 4 35.90 -42.48 -20.55
CA PRO A 4 36.37 -41.10 -20.56
C PRO A 4 35.23 -40.22 -20.06
N GLN A 5 35.42 -39.60 -18.89
CA GLN A 5 34.50 -38.59 -18.37
C GLN A 5 34.38 -37.50 -19.42
N GLN A 6 33.19 -37.38 -20.03
CA GLN A 6 32.88 -36.28 -20.93
C GLN A 6 33.00 -34.99 -20.13
N ARG A 7 34.08 -34.25 -20.34
CA ARG A 7 34.23 -32.92 -19.76
C ARG A 7 33.19 -32.01 -20.41
N LEU A 8 32.22 -31.56 -19.61
CA LEU A 8 31.26 -30.55 -20.00
C LEU A 8 32.02 -29.32 -20.52
N ARG A 9 31.54 -28.71 -21.61
CA ARG A 9 32.19 -27.50 -22.10
C ARG A 9 31.89 -26.39 -21.11
N VAL A 10 32.88 -25.54 -20.85
CA VAL A 10 32.75 -24.38 -19.96
C VAL A 10 31.58 -23.45 -20.35
N THR A 11 31.13 -23.49 -21.60
CA THR A 11 30.00 -22.69 -22.08
C THR A 11 28.63 -23.33 -21.83
N ASP A 12 28.59 -24.62 -21.50
CA ASP A 12 27.36 -25.33 -21.26
C ASP A 12 26.84 -24.89 -19.88
N PHE A 13 25.54 -24.60 -19.77
CA PHE A 13 24.86 -24.17 -18.52
C PHE A 13 25.17 -22.77 -18.00
N LEU A 14 25.72 -21.87 -18.82
CA LEU A 14 25.79 -20.45 -18.45
C LEU A 14 24.37 -19.90 -18.14
N PRO A 15 24.18 -19.20 -17.01
CA PRO A 15 22.90 -18.57 -16.68
C PRO A 15 22.41 -17.64 -17.79
N THR A 16 21.09 -17.48 -17.89
CA THR A 16 20.48 -16.50 -18.80
C THR A 16 21.06 -15.12 -18.55
N ARG A 17 21.34 -14.37 -19.61
CA ARG A 17 22.03 -13.08 -19.47
C ARG A 17 21.17 -12.04 -18.73
N PHE A 18 21.73 -11.46 -17.67
CA PHE A 18 21.09 -10.40 -16.89
C PHE A 18 21.40 -9.02 -17.47
N CYS A 19 20.36 -8.25 -17.83
CA CYS A 19 20.52 -6.95 -18.50
C CYS A 19 20.70 -5.75 -17.54
N GLY A 20 20.13 -5.83 -16.34
CA GLY A 20 20.11 -4.73 -15.37
C GLY A 20 19.03 -3.67 -15.61
N ASP A 21 18.20 -3.80 -16.65
CA ASP A 21 17.15 -2.81 -16.95
C ASP A 21 15.97 -2.86 -15.96
N LYS A 22 15.67 -4.04 -15.43
CA LYS A 22 14.67 -4.24 -14.38
C LYS A 22 15.39 -4.41 -13.06
N ILE A 23 15.23 -3.43 -12.19
CA ILE A 23 15.83 -3.39 -10.85
C ILE A 23 14.86 -4.10 -9.90
N ASP A 24 15.02 -5.43 -9.78
CA ASP A 24 14.18 -6.30 -8.97
C ASP A 24 15.06 -7.20 -8.10
N HIS A 25 14.82 -7.18 -6.79
CA HIS A 25 15.62 -7.92 -5.82
C HIS A 25 15.64 -9.42 -6.15
N ASP A 26 14.48 -10.01 -6.41
CA ASP A 26 14.34 -11.45 -6.57
C ASP A 26 15.02 -11.93 -7.85
N LEU A 27 14.90 -11.16 -8.94
CA LEU A 27 15.57 -11.48 -10.20
C LEU A 27 17.10 -11.38 -10.08
N CYS A 28 17.61 -10.39 -9.37
CA CYS A 28 19.06 -10.22 -9.16
C CYS A 28 19.62 -11.35 -8.29
N THR A 29 18.93 -11.66 -7.19
CA THR A 29 19.32 -12.70 -6.25
C THR A 29 19.25 -14.08 -6.92
N ALA A 30 18.19 -14.38 -7.68
CA ALA A 30 18.05 -15.62 -8.43
C ALA A 30 19.13 -15.79 -9.51
N HIS A 31 19.47 -14.71 -10.23
CA HIS A 31 20.58 -14.72 -11.22
C HIS A 31 21.92 -15.01 -10.55
N PHE A 32 22.16 -14.43 -9.38
CA PHE A 32 23.39 -14.69 -8.64
C PHE A 32 23.45 -16.14 -8.13
N TYR A 33 22.35 -16.68 -7.58
CA TYR A 33 22.32 -18.09 -7.14
C TYR A 33 22.50 -19.07 -8.28
N THR A 34 21.85 -18.86 -9.43
CA THR A 34 22.11 -19.71 -10.61
C THR A 34 23.56 -19.62 -11.11
N PHE A 35 24.22 -18.47 -10.92
CA PHE A 35 25.65 -18.36 -11.17
C PHE A 35 26.51 -19.11 -10.13
N VAL A 36 26.13 -19.09 -8.85
CA VAL A 36 26.79 -19.89 -7.80
C VAL A 36 26.64 -21.38 -8.08
N ASP A 37 25.43 -21.85 -8.44
CA ASP A 37 25.18 -23.23 -8.83
C ASP A 37 26.07 -23.65 -10.02
N TYR A 38 26.26 -22.74 -10.98
CA TYR A 38 27.19 -22.94 -12.10
C TYR A 38 28.64 -23.08 -11.63
N LEU A 39 29.09 -22.26 -10.68
CA LEU A 39 30.44 -22.36 -10.11
C LEU A 39 30.64 -23.68 -9.36
N GLU A 40 29.65 -24.10 -8.58
CA GLU A 40 29.67 -25.37 -7.86
C GLU A 40 29.75 -26.56 -8.83
N ALA A 41 28.97 -26.55 -9.91
CA ALA A 41 29.01 -27.61 -10.93
C ALA A 41 30.36 -27.73 -11.67
N HIS A 42 31.22 -26.71 -11.58
CA HIS A 42 32.54 -26.68 -12.22
C HIS A 42 33.70 -26.72 -11.20
N ASP A 43 33.41 -26.95 -9.91
CA ASP A 43 34.38 -26.94 -8.81
C ASP A 43 35.16 -25.60 -8.69
N LEU A 44 34.50 -24.48 -8.99
CA LEU A 44 35.07 -23.12 -8.96
C LEU A 44 34.56 -22.25 -7.80
N HIS A 45 33.83 -22.84 -6.85
CA HIS A 45 33.16 -22.11 -5.76
C HIS A 45 34.15 -21.42 -4.81
N GLU A 46 35.31 -22.03 -4.56
CA GLU A 46 36.35 -21.51 -3.65
C GLU A 46 37.59 -21.07 -4.45
N PRO A 47 37.68 -19.79 -4.88
CA PRO A 47 38.87 -19.30 -5.56
C PRO A 47 40.04 -19.26 -4.57
N ALA A 48 41.04 -20.12 -4.77
CA ALA A 48 42.23 -20.19 -3.93
C ALA A 48 43.10 -18.92 -4.02
N ASP A 49 43.13 -18.28 -5.19
CA ASP A 49 44.01 -17.16 -5.51
C ASP A 49 43.25 -15.98 -6.15
N GLU A 50 43.85 -14.79 -6.12
CA GLU A 50 43.34 -13.58 -6.79
C GLU A 50 43.13 -13.80 -8.31
N ALA A 51 44.02 -14.60 -8.94
CA ALA A 51 43.87 -14.96 -10.35
C ALA A 51 42.63 -15.84 -10.61
N ALA A 52 42.30 -16.74 -9.68
CA ALA A 52 41.09 -17.57 -9.77
C ALA A 52 39.84 -16.70 -9.59
N LEU A 53 39.85 -15.77 -8.62
CA LEU A 53 38.77 -14.81 -8.44
C LEU A 53 38.58 -13.93 -9.68
N HIS A 54 39.66 -13.43 -10.28
CA HIS A 54 39.58 -12.68 -11.53
C HIS A 54 38.93 -13.49 -12.64
N ASN A 55 39.26 -14.78 -12.79
CA ASN A 55 38.61 -15.66 -13.76
C ASN A 55 37.11 -15.83 -13.47
N VAL A 56 36.72 -16.00 -12.20
CA VAL A 56 35.30 -16.04 -11.79
C VAL A 56 34.58 -14.74 -12.14
N VAL A 57 35.19 -13.59 -11.89
CA VAL A 57 34.63 -12.28 -12.27
C VAL A 57 34.49 -12.16 -13.79
N GLN A 58 35.44 -12.66 -14.57
CA GLN A 58 35.33 -12.68 -16.04
C GLN A 58 34.22 -13.62 -16.53
N LEU A 59 34.00 -14.76 -15.87
CA LEU A 59 32.86 -15.63 -16.16
C LEU A 59 31.54 -14.94 -15.80
N PHE A 60 31.46 -14.30 -14.64
CA PHE A 60 30.29 -13.51 -14.24
C PHE A 60 30.00 -12.39 -15.23
N LYS A 61 31.02 -11.67 -15.71
CA LYS A 61 30.88 -10.65 -16.78
C LYS A 61 30.23 -11.20 -18.06
N ARG A 62 30.38 -12.49 -18.36
CA ARG A 62 29.74 -13.13 -19.53
C ARG A 62 28.26 -13.46 -19.31
N SER A 63 27.83 -13.61 -18.06
CA SER A 63 26.41 -13.75 -17.70
C SER A 63 25.69 -12.40 -17.61
N LEU A 64 26.41 -11.28 -17.77
CA LEU A 64 25.85 -9.93 -17.77
C LEU A 64 25.78 -9.34 -19.19
N GLN A 65 24.77 -8.50 -19.42
CA GLN A 65 24.61 -7.70 -20.63
C GLN A 65 24.10 -6.29 -20.28
N GLY A 66 24.01 -5.39 -21.27
CA GLY A 66 23.42 -4.06 -21.08
C GLY A 66 24.09 -3.22 -19.99
N SER A 67 23.26 -2.59 -19.16
CA SER A 67 23.69 -1.71 -18.06
C SER A 67 24.46 -2.48 -16.97
N ALA A 68 24.12 -3.76 -16.75
CA ALA A 68 24.82 -4.60 -15.78
C ALA A 68 26.26 -4.88 -16.17
N ARG A 69 26.51 -5.10 -17.46
CA ARG A 69 27.86 -5.30 -18.00
C ARG A 69 28.73 -4.06 -17.88
N LEU A 70 28.18 -2.88 -18.19
CA LEU A 70 28.91 -1.61 -18.06
C LEU A 70 29.29 -1.31 -16.60
N TRP A 71 28.42 -1.67 -15.64
CA TRP A 71 28.66 -1.41 -14.23
C TRP A 71 29.86 -2.17 -13.65
N ILE A 72 30.09 -3.41 -14.10
CA ILE A 72 31.18 -4.25 -13.58
C ILE A 72 32.53 -3.94 -14.26
N GLU A 73 32.54 -3.15 -15.33
CA GLU A 73 33.78 -2.70 -15.97
C GLU A 73 34.54 -1.77 -15.02
N GLY A 74 35.82 -2.08 -14.78
CA GLY A 74 36.69 -1.32 -13.87
C GLY A 74 36.48 -1.59 -12.38
N LYS A 75 35.56 -2.49 -11.99
CA LYS A 75 35.44 -2.93 -10.60
C LYS A 75 36.40 -4.07 -10.28
N VAL A 76 36.98 -3.99 -9.08
CA VAL A 76 37.82 -5.02 -8.47
C VAL A 76 37.10 -5.47 -7.21
N PHE A 77 37.11 -6.78 -6.95
CA PHE A 77 36.47 -7.40 -5.81
C PHE A 77 37.51 -8.24 -5.07
N GLU A 78 37.50 -8.19 -3.75
CA GLU A 78 38.45 -8.95 -2.92
C GLU A 78 37.96 -10.40 -2.68
N THR A 79 36.65 -10.59 -2.64
CA THR A 79 36.01 -11.88 -2.38
C THR A 79 34.78 -12.08 -3.26
N LEU A 80 34.37 -13.34 -3.44
CA LEU A 80 33.11 -13.66 -4.12
C LEU A 80 31.89 -13.06 -3.40
N GLN A 81 31.95 -12.98 -2.06
CA GLN A 81 30.91 -12.37 -1.24
C GLN A 81 30.83 -10.85 -1.43
N ASP A 82 31.96 -10.17 -1.66
CA ASP A 82 31.97 -8.75 -2.01
C ASP A 82 31.36 -8.51 -3.39
N LEU A 83 31.66 -9.36 -4.39
CA LEU A 83 31.00 -9.35 -5.69
C LEU A 83 29.48 -9.49 -5.53
N GLN A 84 29.02 -10.48 -4.76
CA GLN A 84 27.60 -10.70 -4.47
C GLN A 84 26.96 -9.46 -3.84
N THR A 85 27.57 -8.95 -2.77
CA THR A 85 27.05 -7.83 -2.00
C THR A 85 26.97 -6.57 -2.86
N SER A 86 28.04 -6.27 -3.60
CA SER A 86 28.11 -5.14 -4.51
C SER A 86 27.11 -5.24 -5.67
N PHE A 87 26.88 -6.45 -6.20
CA PHE A 87 25.92 -6.70 -7.27
C PHE A 87 24.48 -6.53 -6.75
N ILE A 88 24.13 -7.17 -5.64
CA ILE A 88 22.81 -7.06 -5.03
C ILE A 88 22.55 -5.60 -4.62
N ASN A 89 23.48 -4.91 -3.96
CA ASN A 89 23.28 -3.51 -3.57
C ASN A 89 23.09 -2.55 -4.75
N ARG A 90 23.61 -2.90 -5.94
CA ARG A 90 23.45 -2.08 -7.14
C ARG A 90 22.11 -2.30 -7.83
N PHE A 91 21.74 -3.56 -8.04
CA PHE A 91 20.59 -3.96 -8.87
C PHE A 91 19.36 -4.39 -8.08
N SER A 92 19.51 -4.58 -6.78
CA SER A 92 18.41 -4.50 -5.83
C SER A 92 18.37 -3.08 -5.30
N PRO A 93 17.25 -2.36 -5.43
CA PRO A 93 17.08 -1.17 -4.61
C PRO A 93 17.05 -1.71 -3.18
N SER A 94 18.00 -1.32 -2.33
CA SER A 94 17.80 -1.46 -0.90
C SER A 94 16.70 -0.47 -0.55
N TYR A 95 15.45 -0.90 -0.73
CA TYR A 95 14.33 -0.19 -0.17
C TYR A 95 14.62 -0.10 1.32
N SER A 96 14.71 1.12 1.83
CA SER A 96 14.77 1.30 3.27
C SER A 96 13.56 0.59 3.88
N GLN A 97 13.66 0.12 5.13
CA GLN A 97 12.49 -0.43 5.83
C GLN A 97 11.28 0.50 5.71
N PHE A 98 11.52 1.82 5.72
CA PHE A 98 10.51 2.83 5.47
C PHE A 98 9.86 2.74 4.07
N ALA A 99 10.63 2.49 3.02
CA ALA A 99 10.09 2.32 1.67
C ALA A 99 9.24 1.05 1.56
N HIS A 100 9.63 -0.05 2.20
CA HIS A 100 8.79 -1.25 2.28
C HIS A 100 7.48 -0.99 3.03
N VAL A 101 7.54 -0.28 4.16
CA VAL A 101 6.33 0.15 4.90
C VAL A 101 5.44 1.03 4.02
N ALA A 102 6.01 1.99 3.28
CA ALA A 102 5.25 2.83 2.36
C ALA A 102 4.61 2.02 1.21
N GLN A 103 5.33 1.05 0.65
CA GLN A 103 4.79 0.12 -0.34
C GLN A 103 3.64 -0.71 0.23
N PHE A 104 3.82 -1.28 1.42
CA PHE A 104 2.80 -2.01 2.14
C PHE A 104 1.57 -1.12 2.39
N GLU A 105 1.74 0.13 2.81
CA GLU A 105 0.63 1.06 2.98
C GLU A 105 -0.09 1.38 1.65
N SER A 106 0.66 1.52 0.56
CA SER A 106 0.14 1.87 -0.77
C SER A 106 -0.51 0.73 -1.54
N ILE A 107 -0.34 -0.53 -1.11
CA ILE A 107 -0.88 -1.67 -1.84
C ILE A 107 -2.42 -1.60 -1.87
N THR A 108 -2.99 -1.75 -3.07
CA THR A 108 -4.43 -1.75 -3.32
C THR A 108 -4.79 -2.89 -4.23
N TYR A 109 -5.98 -3.45 -4.04
CA TYR A 109 -6.49 -4.50 -4.92
C TYR A 109 -6.65 -4.00 -6.36
N THR A 110 -6.12 -4.76 -7.31
CA THR A 110 -6.15 -4.50 -8.76
C THR A 110 -7.24 -5.36 -9.40
N ARG A 111 -8.13 -4.75 -10.19
CA ARG A 111 -9.22 -5.49 -10.83
C ARG A 111 -8.68 -6.58 -11.77
N GLY A 112 -9.07 -7.83 -11.53
CA GLY A 112 -8.71 -8.98 -12.36
C GLY A 112 -7.65 -9.89 -11.75
N GLU A 113 -7.02 -9.50 -10.63
CA GLU A 113 -6.17 -10.42 -9.87
C GLU A 113 -7.01 -11.36 -8.99
N SER A 114 -6.51 -12.56 -8.68
CA SER A 114 -7.18 -13.44 -7.72
C SER A 114 -6.96 -12.96 -6.28
N ALA A 115 -7.87 -13.35 -5.38
CA ALA A 115 -7.75 -13.02 -3.95
C ALA A 115 -6.43 -13.58 -3.35
N GLU A 116 -6.03 -14.78 -3.77
CA GLU A 116 -4.78 -15.41 -3.36
C GLU A 116 -3.55 -14.65 -3.84
N GLN A 117 -3.52 -14.23 -5.11
CA GLN A 117 -2.42 -13.44 -5.65
C GLN A 117 -2.24 -12.12 -4.90
N HIS A 118 -3.36 -11.45 -4.58
CA HIS A 118 -3.33 -10.22 -3.79
C HIS A 118 -2.83 -10.46 -2.36
N LEU A 119 -3.27 -11.55 -1.72
CA LEU A 119 -2.76 -11.95 -0.41
C LEU A 119 -1.26 -12.23 -0.46
N SER A 120 -0.78 -12.99 -1.45
CA SER A 120 0.65 -13.30 -1.59
C SER A 120 1.50 -12.03 -1.67
N LYS A 121 1.06 -11.01 -2.41
CA LYS A 121 1.76 -9.71 -2.47
C LYS A 121 1.83 -9.01 -1.10
N ILE A 122 0.73 -9.01 -0.35
CA ILE A 122 0.69 -8.42 1.00
C ILE A 122 1.58 -9.21 1.95
N SER A 123 1.52 -10.54 1.93
CA SER A 123 2.30 -11.43 2.80
C SER A 123 3.81 -11.31 2.54
N GLN A 124 4.24 -11.20 1.28
CA GLN A 124 5.65 -10.98 0.94
C GLN A 124 6.18 -9.67 1.54
N LEU A 125 5.45 -8.56 1.37
CA LEU A 125 5.82 -7.28 1.95
C LEU A 125 5.79 -7.31 3.49
N ALA A 126 4.79 -7.97 4.08
CA ALA A 126 4.70 -8.13 5.53
C ALA A 126 5.87 -8.94 6.09
N GLN A 127 6.29 -10.01 5.41
CA GLN A 127 7.43 -10.83 5.81
C GLN A 127 8.74 -10.03 5.80
N ILE A 128 8.95 -9.17 4.79
CA ILE A 128 10.12 -8.28 4.72
C ILE A 128 10.13 -7.27 5.88
N ILE A 129 8.95 -6.77 6.27
CA ILE A 129 8.81 -5.78 7.36
C ILE A 129 8.83 -6.45 8.74
N GLY A 130 8.50 -7.74 8.83
CA GLY A 130 8.32 -8.47 10.09
C GLY A 130 6.94 -8.30 10.72
N TYR A 131 5.90 -8.11 9.91
CA TYR A 131 4.51 -8.03 10.37
C TYR A 131 3.88 -9.41 10.56
N GLY A 132 3.02 -9.53 11.57
CA GLY A 132 2.30 -10.75 11.91
C GLY A 132 1.06 -10.99 11.06
N GLU A 133 0.49 -12.20 11.14
CA GLU A 133 -0.68 -12.61 10.35
C GLU A 133 -1.92 -11.72 10.59
N ASP A 134 -2.14 -11.25 11.81
CA ASP A 134 -3.22 -10.31 12.12
C ASP A 134 -3.11 -8.99 11.32
N GLN A 135 -1.89 -8.48 11.16
CA GLN A 135 -1.65 -7.25 10.40
C GLN A 135 -1.83 -7.49 8.90
N VAL A 136 -1.43 -8.67 8.40
CA VAL A 136 -1.68 -9.10 7.01
C VAL A 136 -3.18 -9.18 6.76
N ARG A 137 -3.95 -9.81 7.65
CA ARG A 137 -5.41 -9.92 7.57
C ARG A 137 -6.09 -8.56 7.53
N ASP A 138 -5.78 -7.70 8.50
CA ASP A 138 -6.38 -6.37 8.60
C ASP A 138 -6.04 -5.53 7.37
N LYS A 139 -4.80 -5.64 6.88
CA LYS A 139 -4.38 -4.99 5.65
C LYS A 139 -5.15 -5.52 4.45
N PHE A 140 -5.22 -6.85 4.27
CA PHE A 140 -5.96 -7.49 3.19
C PHE A 140 -7.39 -6.96 3.13
N LEU A 141 -8.13 -7.05 4.25
CA LEU A 141 -9.49 -6.52 4.34
C LEU A 141 -9.57 -5.02 4.02
N SER A 142 -8.64 -4.21 4.51
CA SER A 142 -8.63 -2.76 4.26
C SER A 142 -8.46 -2.38 2.78
N THR A 143 -7.77 -3.23 2.01
CA THR A 143 -7.47 -3.01 0.59
C THR A 143 -8.55 -3.50 -0.37
N LEU A 144 -9.51 -4.30 0.12
CA LEU A 144 -10.63 -4.79 -0.68
C LEU A 144 -11.62 -3.66 -1.02
N PRO A 145 -12.31 -3.75 -2.18
CA PRO A 145 -13.41 -2.85 -2.50
C PRO A 145 -14.48 -2.84 -1.38
N PRO A 146 -15.05 -1.68 -1.00
CA PRO A 146 -15.94 -1.57 0.15
C PRO A 146 -17.12 -2.57 0.14
N LYS A 147 -17.72 -2.81 -1.04
CA LYS A 147 -18.82 -3.78 -1.21
C LYS A 147 -18.37 -5.22 -0.92
N CYS A 148 -17.18 -5.60 -1.40
CA CYS A 148 -16.59 -6.91 -1.14
C CYS A 148 -16.27 -7.07 0.34
N ARG A 149 -15.59 -6.08 0.93
CA ARG A 149 -15.23 -6.08 2.35
C ARG A 149 -16.44 -6.27 3.25
N THR A 150 -17.53 -5.53 3.01
CA THR A 150 -18.76 -5.69 3.81
C THR A 150 -19.36 -7.08 3.63
N ALA A 151 -19.44 -7.61 2.41
CA ALA A 151 -19.97 -8.95 2.18
C ALA A 151 -19.16 -10.04 2.90
N VAL A 152 -17.83 -9.97 2.81
CA VAL A 152 -16.91 -10.92 3.46
C VAL A 152 -17.00 -10.82 4.98
N LEU A 153 -17.02 -9.61 5.56
CA LEU A 153 -17.17 -9.43 7.01
C LEU A 153 -18.50 -9.96 7.54
N MET A 154 -19.57 -9.91 6.75
CA MET A 154 -20.87 -10.47 7.15
C MET A 154 -20.95 -11.99 6.97
N SER A 155 -20.15 -12.58 6.06
CA SER A 155 -20.16 -14.02 5.80
C SER A 155 -19.23 -14.84 6.68
N THR A 156 -18.34 -14.19 7.43
CA THR A 156 -17.22 -14.87 8.10
C THR A 156 -17.19 -14.44 9.57
N PRO A 157 -17.84 -15.20 10.48
CA PRO A 157 -17.79 -14.93 11.91
C PRO A 157 -16.41 -15.27 12.49
N ASP A 158 -15.69 -16.18 11.84
CA ASP A 158 -14.37 -16.62 12.24
C ASP A 158 -13.31 -15.76 11.56
N ASN A 159 -12.41 -15.15 12.36
CA ASN A 159 -11.34 -14.28 11.89
C ASN A 159 -10.16 -15.03 11.22
N ASN A 160 -10.42 -16.20 10.64
CA ASN A 160 -9.42 -17.00 9.93
C ASN A 160 -9.13 -16.39 8.54
N LEU A 161 -7.85 -16.20 8.22
CA LEU A 161 -7.40 -15.59 6.99
C LEU A 161 -7.79 -16.42 5.74
N GLU A 162 -7.72 -17.74 5.84
CA GLU A 162 -8.02 -18.66 4.72
C GLU A 162 -9.49 -18.59 4.30
N THR A 163 -10.41 -18.54 5.28
CA THR A 163 -11.84 -18.38 5.01
C THR A 163 -12.16 -17.00 4.44
N ILE A 164 -11.51 -15.94 4.93
CA ILE A 164 -11.65 -14.58 4.39
C ILE A 164 -11.24 -14.54 2.91
N VAL A 165 -10.13 -15.17 2.55
CA VAL A 165 -9.61 -15.22 1.17
C VAL A 165 -10.56 -16.01 0.27
N SER A 166 -11.00 -17.19 0.72
CA SER A 166 -11.96 -18.03 -0.03
C SER A 166 -13.29 -17.31 -0.30
N ARG A 167 -13.82 -16.58 0.70
CA ARG A 167 -15.05 -15.78 0.56
C ARG A 167 -14.85 -14.58 -0.36
N THR A 168 -13.68 -13.96 -0.32
CA THR A 168 -13.30 -12.87 -1.21
C THR A 168 -13.27 -13.34 -2.66
N GLN A 169 -12.65 -14.50 -2.92
CA GLN A 169 -12.61 -15.10 -4.26
C GLN A 169 -14.02 -15.40 -4.79
N CYS A 170 -14.85 -16.05 -3.97
CA CYS A 170 -16.25 -16.33 -4.32
C CYS A 170 -17.04 -15.05 -4.68
N PHE A 171 -16.82 -13.94 -3.97
CA PHE A 171 -17.44 -12.66 -4.29
C PHE A 171 -17.00 -12.13 -5.66
N PHE A 172 -15.72 -12.25 -6.01
CA PHE A 172 -15.20 -11.84 -7.31
C PHE A 172 -15.75 -12.71 -8.45
N ASP A 173 -15.83 -14.03 -8.24
CA ASP A 173 -16.39 -14.95 -9.23
C ASP A 173 -17.85 -14.59 -9.54
N LEU A 174 -18.66 -14.33 -8.50
CA LEU A 174 -20.05 -13.88 -8.65
C LEU A 174 -20.20 -12.52 -9.34
N GLN A 175 -19.24 -11.60 -9.14
CA GLN A 175 -19.25 -10.32 -9.87
C GLN A 175 -18.92 -10.51 -11.35
N ASN A 176 -17.96 -11.38 -11.66
CA ASN A 176 -17.56 -11.68 -13.03
C ASN A 176 -18.70 -12.38 -13.79
N GLU A 177 -19.42 -13.29 -13.13
CA GLU A 177 -20.64 -13.89 -13.71
C GLU A 177 -21.71 -12.86 -14.02
N LYS A 178 -21.96 -11.89 -13.14
CA LYS A 178 -22.97 -10.84 -13.42
C LYS A 178 -22.60 -9.97 -14.62
N ALA A 179 -21.30 -9.75 -14.84
CA ALA A 179 -20.82 -8.97 -15.99
C ALA A 179 -20.97 -9.74 -17.32
N SER A 180 -20.79 -11.07 -17.32
CA SER A 180 -20.99 -11.90 -18.52
C SER A 180 -22.44 -12.28 -18.75
N ARG A 181 -23.26 -12.25 -17.70
CA ARG A 181 -24.68 -12.59 -17.71
C ARG A 181 -25.60 -11.38 -17.79
N GLU A 182 -25.12 -10.25 -18.31
CA GLU A 182 -25.95 -9.42 -19.18
C GLU A 182 -26.30 -10.27 -20.42
N LEU A 183 -27.13 -11.30 -20.17
CA LEU A 183 -28.06 -11.85 -21.11
C LEU A 183 -28.75 -10.61 -21.65
N SER A 184 -28.32 -10.20 -22.84
CA SER A 184 -29.26 -9.66 -23.80
C SER A 184 -30.41 -10.64 -23.75
N PHE A 185 -31.43 -10.29 -22.98
CA PHE A 185 -32.78 -10.68 -23.28
C PHE A 185 -32.98 -10.09 -24.67
N SER A 186 -32.47 -10.79 -25.69
CA SER A 186 -33.06 -10.80 -27.00
C SER A 186 -34.51 -10.85 -26.67
N SER A 187 -35.17 -9.71 -26.90
CA SER A 187 -36.59 -9.56 -26.72
C SER A 187 -37.16 -10.48 -27.78
N GLN A 188 -37.13 -11.78 -27.48
CA GLN A 188 -37.83 -12.79 -28.20
C GLN A 188 -39.25 -12.33 -28.01
N GLU A 189 -39.79 -11.70 -29.07
CA GLU A 189 -41.13 -11.16 -29.14
C GLU A 189 -42.05 -12.21 -28.52
N VAL A 190 -42.37 -12.01 -27.24
CA VAL A 190 -43.28 -12.88 -26.54
C VAL A 190 -44.59 -12.56 -27.19
N ASN A 191 -44.98 -13.46 -28.09
CA ASN A 191 -46.27 -13.50 -28.73
C ASN A 191 -47.32 -13.10 -27.67
N PRO A 192 -48.00 -11.95 -27.77
CA PRO A 192 -48.71 -11.31 -26.64
C PRO A 192 -49.93 -12.08 -26.13
N ALA A 193 -50.22 -13.26 -26.69
CA ALA A 193 -51.45 -14.02 -26.45
C ALA A 193 -51.60 -14.64 -25.04
N PRO A 194 -50.57 -15.18 -24.35
CA PRO A 194 -50.78 -15.85 -23.06
C PRO A 194 -50.76 -14.91 -21.85
N ASN A 195 -50.26 -13.68 -21.99
CA ASN A 195 -50.15 -12.75 -20.85
C ASN A 195 -51.40 -11.87 -20.66
N ALA A 196 -52.32 -11.83 -21.63
CA ALA A 196 -53.58 -11.09 -21.49
C ALA A 196 -54.39 -11.55 -20.27
N ALA A 197 -54.40 -12.87 -20.00
CA ALA A 197 -55.08 -13.44 -18.85
C ALA A 197 -54.53 -12.93 -17.50
N ILE A 198 -53.21 -12.73 -17.41
CA ILE A 198 -52.56 -12.23 -16.18
C ILE A 198 -52.88 -10.74 -15.98
N TYR A 199 -52.92 -9.95 -17.06
CA TYR A 199 -53.31 -8.55 -16.96
C TYR A 199 -54.76 -8.37 -16.56
N ASP A 200 -55.67 -9.23 -17.05
CA ASP A 200 -57.07 -9.24 -16.65
C ASP A 200 -57.23 -9.64 -15.18
N GLU A 201 -56.48 -10.64 -14.70
CA GLU A 201 -56.49 -11.05 -13.28
C GLU A 201 -55.97 -9.94 -12.36
N ILE A 202 -54.91 -9.23 -12.76
CA ILE A 202 -54.40 -8.06 -12.02
C ILE A 202 -55.43 -6.92 -12.00
N ALA A 203 -56.13 -6.67 -13.11
CA ALA A 203 -57.19 -5.66 -13.18
C ALA A 203 -58.37 -6.03 -12.27
N GLN A 204 -58.74 -7.30 -12.23
CA GLN A 204 -59.83 -7.82 -11.40
C GLN A 204 -59.49 -7.72 -9.91
N LEU A 205 -58.26 -8.08 -9.51
CA LEU A 205 -57.79 -7.94 -8.12
C LEU A 205 -57.73 -6.47 -7.67
N LYS A 206 -57.37 -5.54 -8.55
CA LYS A 206 -57.42 -4.10 -8.23
C LYS A 206 -58.85 -3.60 -7.98
N GLY A 207 -59.82 -4.03 -8.80
CA GLY A 207 -61.23 -3.70 -8.56
C GLY A 207 -61.79 -4.29 -7.26
N GLN A 208 -61.35 -5.48 -6.88
CA GLN A 208 -61.69 -6.08 -5.58
C GLN A 208 -61.10 -5.30 -4.40
N LEU A 209 -59.89 -4.77 -4.53
CA LEU A 209 -59.28 -3.92 -3.50
C LEU A 209 -60.00 -2.58 -3.36
N GLU A 210 -60.39 -1.94 -4.46
CA GLU A 210 -61.15 -0.68 -4.41
C GLU A 210 -62.53 -0.85 -3.77
N THR A 211 -63.23 -1.93 -4.09
CA THR A 211 -64.53 -2.25 -3.48
C THR A 211 -64.42 -2.58 -1.98
N LEU A 212 -63.37 -3.30 -1.56
CA LEU A 212 -63.08 -3.52 -0.14
C LEU A 212 -62.72 -2.22 0.59
N ASN A 213 -61.98 -1.31 -0.07
CA ASN A 213 -61.61 -0.02 0.51
C ASN A 213 -62.81 0.94 0.65
N MET A 214 -63.84 0.82 -0.20
CA MET A 214 -65.11 1.54 -0.04
C MET A 214 -66.03 0.93 1.03
N SER A 215 -65.91 -0.38 1.29
CA SER A 215 -66.68 -1.09 2.32
C SER A 215 -66.14 -0.85 3.74
N LEU A 216 -64.83 -0.64 3.90
CA LEU A 216 -64.24 -0.14 5.15
C LEU A 216 -64.46 1.38 5.30
N GLY A 217 -65.72 1.74 5.53
CA GLY A 217 -66.11 3.10 5.87
C GLY A 217 -65.27 3.69 7.01
N TYR A 218 -64.64 4.82 6.70
CA TYR A 218 -64.41 5.99 7.54
C TYR A 218 -64.62 5.81 9.06
N TYR A 219 -63.57 5.39 9.76
CA TYR A 219 -63.28 5.89 11.11
C TYR A 219 -61.95 6.63 11.09
N THR A 220 -61.95 7.81 10.49
CA THR A 220 -60.85 8.77 10.63
C THR A 220 -60.89 9.35 12.04
N HIS A 221 -60.15 8.75 12.97
CA HIS A 221 -59.79 9.41 14.22
C HIS A 221 -58.77 10.51 13.91
N SER A 222 -59.27 11.74 13.82
CA SER A 222 -58.50 12.98 13.81
C SER A 222 -57.60 13.02 15.04
N THR A 223 -56.29 12.85 14.85
CA THR A 223 -55.30 13.16 15.88
C THR A 223 -54.90 14.64 15.76
N PRO A 224 -54.92 15.41 16.86
CA PRO A 224 -54.66 16.85 16.80
C PRO A 224 -53.18 17.15 16.54
N SER A 225 -52.96 17.92 15.49
CA SER A 225 -51.70 18.59 15.15
C SER A 225 -51.20 19.42 16.33
N ARG A 226 -50.07 19.01 16.90
CA ARG A 226 -49.43 19.69 18.03
C ARG A 226 -48.55 20.82 17.47
N ASN A 227 -49.11 22.02 17.50
CA ASN A 227 -48.39 23.29 17.38
C ASN A 227 -47.17 23.30 18.32
N ARG A 228 -45.96 23.41 17.75
CA ARG A 228 -44.75 23.74 18.52
C ARG A 228 -44.17 25.06 18.02
N SER A 229 -44.69 26.11 18.66
CA SER A 229 -43.95 27.23 19.24
C SER A 229 -42.94 27.96 18.36
N GLN A 230 -43.41 29.10 17.86
CA GLN A 230 -42.66 30.32 17.63
C GLN A 230 -41.75 30.65 18.82
N SER A 231 -40.51 31.06 18.52
CA SER A 231 -39.66 31.79 19.46
C SER A 231 -39.58 33.26 19.04
N PRO A 232 -39.56 34.21 19.98
CA PRO A 232 -39.85 35.61 19.72
C PRO A 232 -38.61 36.41 19.32
N SER A 233 -38.85 37.39 18.46
CA SER A 233 -37.99 38.54 18.24
C SER A 233 -37.85 39.36 19.53
N VAL A 234 -36.62 39.63 19.95
CA VAL A 234 -36.33 40.63 20.98
C VAL A 234 -35.67 41.83 20.32
N ASN A 235 -36.26 42.99 20.64
CA ASN A 235 -35.99 44.32 20.13
C ASN A 235 -34.63 44.90 20.53
N LYS A 236 -34.21 45.83 19.69
CA LYS A 236 -33.24 46.91 19.95
C LYS A 236 -33.53 47.67 21.24
N GLY A 237 -32.47 48.04 21.95
CA GLY A 237 -32.45 49.06 22.99
C GLY A 237 -31.01 49.55 23.19
N ASP A 238 -30.84 50.85 22.98
CA ASP A 238 -29.63 51.67 23.09
C ASP A 238 -29.11 51.77 24.54
N GLU A 239 -27.80 52.01 24.68
CA GLU A 239 -27.13 52.88 25.67
C GLU A 239 -25.77 52.38 26.19
N SER A 240 -24.81 53.29 26.05
CA SER A 240 -23.41 53.30 26.46
C SER A 240 -23.14 52.92 27.92
N ARG A 241 -22.04 52.18 28.16
CA ARG A 241 -21.03 52.50 29.19
C ARG A 241 -19.82 51.55 29.15
N ASP A 242 -18.66 52.14 29.38
CA ASP A 242 -17.31 51.59 29.40
C ASP A 242 -17.12 50.29 30.19
N ARG A 243 -16.46 49.28 29.60
CA ARG A 243 -15.24 48.62 30.14
C ARG A 243 -14.75 47.43 29.31
N PRO A 244 -13.44 47.10 29.39
CA PRO A 244 -12.78 46.18 28.46
C PRO A 244 -12.75 44.75 29.00
N THR A 245 -13.06 43.76 28.16
CA THR A 245 -12.65 42.37 28.39
C THR A 245 -12.76 41.55 27.10
N SER A 246 -11.60 41.29 26.51
CA SER A 246 -11.20 39.98 25.97
C SER A 246 -12.32 38.96 25.69
N ARG A 247 -12.82 38.91 24.45
CA ARG A 247 -13.40 37.70 23.83
C ARG A 247 -13.68 37.91 22.34
N SER A 248 -12.61 37.98 21.56
CA SER A 248 -12.69 38.01 20.10
C SER A 248 -12.36 36.63 19.52
N GLN A 249 -13.34 36.09 18.79
CA GLN A 249 -13.18 35.17 17.65
C GLN A 249 -12.69 33.73 17.93
N ASN A 250 -13.62 32.86 18.33
CA ASN A 250 -13.56 31.42 18.02
C ASN A 250 -14.92 30.98 17.44
N ARG A 251 -15.29 31.52 16.27
CA ARG A 251 -16.53 31.16 15.56
C ARG A 251 -16.24 30.61 14.17
N TRP A 252 -15.27 29.72 14.08
CA TRP A 252 -14.99 28.90 12.91
C TRP A 252 -14.62 27.51 13.42
N ASP A 253 -15.05 26.48 12.70
CA ASP A 253 -14.83 25.05 12.95
C ASP A 253 -15.86 24.32 13.81
N ASN A 254 -17.10 24.31 13.34
CA ASN A 254 -18.04 23.22 13.63
C ASN A 254 -18.38 22.38 12.39
N SER A 255 -17.39 22.19 11.50
CA SER A 255 -17.51 21.37 10.30
C SER A 255 -16.34 20.38 10.20
N SER A 256 -16.24 19.45 11.14
CA SER A 256 -15.23 18.38 11.08
C SER A 256 -15.75 17.05 11.66
N ARG A 257 -16.87 16.56 11.11
CA ARG A 257 -17.30 15.15 11.29
C ARG A 257 -17.33 14.33 10.01
N TYR A 258 -16.91 14.90 8.87
CA TYR A 258 -16.80 14.17 7.61
C TYR A 258 -15.33 14.02 7.22
N TYR A 259 -14.84 12.77 7.24
CA TYR A 259 -13.57 12.29 6.70
C TYR A 259 -12.27 12.82 7.34
N ARG A 260 -11.73 12.04 8.30
CA ARG A 260 -10.31 12.04 8.65
C ARG A 260 -9.46 11.47 7.49
N ARG A 261 -9.36 12.20 6.38
CA ARG A 261 -8.15 12.08 5.55
C ARG A 261 -7.08 12.87 6.31
N LYS A 262 -5.94 12.26 6.63
CA LYS A 262 -4.80 12.99 7.18
C LYS A 262 -4.41 14.04 6.13
N ILE A 263 -4.82 15.29 6.32
CA ILE A 263 -4.42 16.40 5.45
C ILE A 263 -2.95 16.65 5.80
N PHE A 264 -2.07 16.21 4.90
CA PHE A 264 -0.67 16.61 4.92
C PHE A 264 -0.60 18.07 4.47
N CYS A 265 0.29 18.85 5.07
CA CYS A 265 0.55 20.21 4.59
C CYS A 265 1.26 20.12 3.23
N ASP A 266 0.68 20.69 2.17
CA ASP A 266 1.27 20.66 0.81
C ASP A 266 2.67 21.27 0.72
N TYR A 267 3.09 22.08 1.71
CA TYR A 267 4.40 22.72 1.71
C TYR A 267 5.50 21.91 2.38
N CYS A 268 5.22 21.27 3.53
CA CYS A 268 6.25 20.54 4.29
C CYS A 268 5.94 19.05 4.47
N LEU A 269 4.79 18.58 3.97
CA LEU A 269 4.33 17.19 4.01
C LEU A 269 4.16 16.60 5.43
N TYR A 270 4.24 17.41 6.49
CA TYR A 270 3.94 16.95 7.86
C TYR A 270 2.41 16.94 8.12
N PRO A 271 1.88 15.90 8.79
CA PRO A 271 0.46 15.82 9.12
C PRO A 271 0.07 16.82 10.22
N GLY A 272 -1.23 17.13 10.32
CA GLY A 272 -1.81 17.76 11.51
C GLY A 272 -1.66 19.29 11.60
N HIS A 273 -1.31 19.97 10.52
CA HIS A 273 -1.33 21.42 10.46
C HIS A 273 -1.67 21.90 9.03
N THR A 274 -2.22 23.11 8.91
CA THR A 274 -2.61 23.68 7.60
C THR A 274 -1.45 24.44 6.96
N TRP A 275 -1.50 24.62 5.64
CA TRP A 275 -0.51 25.42 4.88
C TRP A 275 -0.30 26.83 5.47
N ARG A 276 -1.37 27.47 5.95
CA ARG A 276 -1.29 28.78 6.63
C ARG A 276 -0.46 28.73 7.92
N GLN A 277 -0.60 27.67 8.71
CA GLN A 277 0.19 27.46 9.92
C GLN A 277 1.66 27.19 9.60
N CYS A 278 1.92 26.47 8.50
CA CYS A 278 3.28 26.21 8.02
C CYS A 278 4.00 27.48 7.59
N ARG A 279 3.35 28.30 6.73
CA ARG A 279 3.88 29.60 6.29
C ARG A 279 4.10 30.57 7.43
N LYS A 280 3.22 30.57 8.45
CA LYS A 280 3.42 31.36 9.65
C LYS A 280 4.67 30.90 10.41
N ARG A 281 4.81 29.59 10.67
CA ARG A 281 5.98 29.03 11.37
C ARG A 281 7.30 29.31 10.63
N GLN A 282 7.30 29.25 9.29
CA GLN A 282 8.47 29.61 8.49
C GLN A 282 8.83 31.09 8.65
N ARG A 283 7.85 31.99 8.59
CA ARG A 283 8.08 33.42 8.81
C ARG A 283 8.61 33.69 10.22
N ASP A 284 8.06 33.02 11.23
CA ASP A 284 8.51 33.14 12.61
C ASP A 284 9.96 32.63 12.78
N LEU A 285 10.38 31.60 12.03
CA LEU A 285 11.76 31.11 12.00
C LEU A 285 12.72 32.10 11.31
N GLU A 286 12.32 32.63 10.15
CA GLU A 286 13.08 33.66 9.43
C GLU A 286 13.25 34.94 10.28
N GLU A 287 12.20 35.33 11.01
CA GLU A 287 12.25 36.48 11.92
C GLU A 287 13.18 36.23 13.12
N ARG A 288 13.19 35.00 13.68
CA ARG A 288 14.15 34.62 14.73
C ARG A 288 15.59 34.61 14.23
N GLN A 289 15.84 34.16 13.01
CA GLN A 289 17.18 34.20 12.40
C GLN A 289 17.66 35.65 12.20
N ARG A 290 16.78 36.53 11.69
CA ARG A 290 17.08 37.97 11.57
C ARG A 290 17.38 38.62 12.91
N GLN A 291 16.62 38.28 13.97
CA GLN A 291 16.87 38.81 15.31
C GLN A 291 18.20 38.33 15.92
N ARG A 292 18.74 37.19 15.48
CA ARG A 292 20.07 36.71 15.88
C ARG A 292 21.22 37.39 15.12
N GLY A 293 20.93 38.23 14.12
CA GLY A 293 21.95 38.85 13.29
C GLY A 293 22.64 37.87 12.32
N GLU A 294 22.06 36.69 12.12
CA GLU A 294 22.52 35.71 11.13
C GLU A 294 21.97 36.14 9.77
N ASP A 295 22.77 36.86 8.99
CA ASP A 295 22.40 37.34 7.67
C ASP A 295 22.41 36.14 6.69
N PRO A 296 21.26 35.67 6.15
CA PRO A 296 21.20 34.45 5.34
C PRO A 296 21.93 34.55 4.00
N LYS A 297 22.52 35.72 3.70
CA LYS A 297 23.38 35.95 2.53
C LYS A 297 24.86 35.68 2.79
N SER A 298 25.32 35.62 4.04
CA SER A 298 26.75 35.42 4.32
C SER A 298 27.21 33.96 4.16
N GLU A 299 26.30 32.98 4.16
CA GLU A 299 26.64 31.56 4.00
C GLU A 299 26.77 31.09 2.53
N ARG A 300 26.38 31.89 1.54
CA ARG A 300 26.52 31.51 0.11
C ARG A 300 27.93 31.71 -0.47
N ALA A 301 28.89 32.23 0.31
CA ALA A 301 30.20 32.60 -0.21
C ALA A 301 31.33 31.58 0.03
N ASN A 302 31.10 30.45 0.72
CA ASN A 302 32.11 29.40 0.86
C ASN A 302 31.47 28.01 0.96
N PRO A 303 31.46 27.20 -0.12
CA PRO A 303 31.12 25.79 0.02
C PRO A 303 32.20 25.11 0.88
N PRO A 304 31.83 24.42 1.98
CA PRO A 304 32.80 23.67 2.76
C PRO A 304 33.36 22.53 1.93
N ASN A 305 34.69 22.46 1.88
CA ASN A 305 35.46 21.41 1.23
C ASN A 305 35.09 20.05 1.84
N ARG A 306 34.35 19.24 1.09
CA ARG A 306 33.62 18.05 1.56
C ARG A 306 34.51 16.80 1.48
N ASP A 307 35.69 16.88 2.10
CA ASP A 307 36.72 15.83 2.05
C ASP A 307 37.19 15.39 3.45
N GLN A 308 36.32 15.51 4.47
CA GLN A 308 36.58 14.90 5.78
C GLN A 308 35.63 13.74 6.02
N GLY A 309 36.25 12.56 6.13
CA GLY A 309 35.61 11.26 6.25
C GLY A 309 34.63 11.16 7.41
N ILE A 310 33.45 10.63 7.09
CA ILE A 310 32.45 10.22 8.08
C ILE A 310 32.94 8.91 8.68
N SER A 311 33.46 8.99 9.91
CA SER A 311 33.76 7.85 10.78
C SER A 311 32.50 6.98 10.95
N GLN A 312 32.66 5.67 10.71
CA GLN A 312 31.61 4.64 10.73
C GLN A 312 31.24 4.13 12.13
N ASP A 313 31.74 4.72 13.21
CA ASP A 313 31.70 4.08 14.53
C ASP A 313 30.42 4.29 15.37
N PHE A 314 29.32 4.80 14.80
CA PHE A 314 28.16 5.20 15.61
C PHE A 314 27.03 4.15 15.77
N TRP A 315 27.14 2.94 15.21
CA TRP A 315 26.04 1.95 15.24
C TRP A 315 26.29 0.67 16.05
N LYS A 316 27.33 0.61 16.90
CA LYS A 316 27.51 -0.49 17.85
C LYS A 316 27.07 -0.08 19.25
N GLY A 317 25.78 -0.21 19.57
CA GLY A 317 25.35 0.03 20.94
C GLY A 317 23.86 0.07 21.18
N ARG A 318 23.14 -1.03 20.89
CA ARG A 318 21.85 -1.36 21.54
C ARG A 318 21.50 -2.83 21.29
N VAL A 319 22.18 -3.71 22.01
CA VAL A 319 21.75 -5.10 22.17
C VAL A 319 20.71 -5.11 23.29
N PHE A 320 19.46 -5.42 22.95
CA PHE A 320 18.40 -5.71 23.91
C PHE A 320 18.68 -7.09 24.52
N SER A 321 19.12 -7.12 25.78
CA SER A 321 19.06 -8.34 26.61
C SER A 321 17.61 -8.58 27.01
N ALA A 322 16.93 -9.52 26.36
CA ALA A 322 15.68 -10.09 26.85
C ALA A 322 15.99 -11.39 27.61
N LEU A 323 15.54 -11.40 28.86
CA LEU A 323 15.68 -12.46 29.85
C LEU A 323 14.97 -13.74 29.40
N LEU A 324 15.73 -14.83 29.28
CA LEU A 324 15.22 -16.20 29.29
C LEU A 324 15.29 -16.74 30.73
N THR A 325 14.16 -16.80 31.40
CA THR A 325 13.98 -17.62 32.61
C THR A 325 13.58 -19.04 32.20
N PRO A 326 14.29 -20.09 32.66
CA PRO A 326 13.87 -21.47 32.43
C PRO A 326 12.73 -21.88 33.38
N LEU A 327 11.75 -22.62 32.86
CA LEU A 327 10.71 -23.29 33.65
C LEU A 327 11.30 -24.53 34.35
N PRO A 328 10.92 -24.82 35.61
CA PRO A 328 11.30 -26.05 36.30
C PRO A 328 10.48 -27.24 35.81
N THR A 329 11.16 -28.38 35.72
CA THR A 329 10.65 -29.74 35.41
C THR A 329 9.77 -30.32 36.48
#